data_AF-A0A6B3GC83-F1
#
_entry.id   AF-A0A6B3GC83-F1
#
_cell.length_a   1.000
_cell.length_b   1.000
_cell.length_c   1.000
_cell.angle_alpha   90.00
_cell.angle_beta   90.00
_cell.angle_gamma   90.00
#
_symmetry.space_group_name_H-M   'P 1'
#
loop_
_entity.id
_entity.type
_entity.pdbx_description
1 polymer ?
#
loop_
_entity_poly.entity_id
_entity_poly.type
_entity_poly.pdbx_seq_one_letter_code
_entity_poly.pdbx_strand_id
1 'polypeptide(L)'
;IGAVVVSTVSHFKQTPAVATEIAHKIGSGKPAAFDISAGCAGFGYGLTLAKGMVVEGSAEYVLVIGVERLSDLTDLEDRATAFLFGDGAGAVVVGP
;
A
#
# COMPACT_ATOMS: atom_id res chain seq x y z
N ILE A 1 13.55 -2.69 8.08
CA ILE A 1 12.67 -2.16 7.00
C ILE A 1 13.16 -0.75 6.67
N GLY A 2 13.75 -0.56 5.50
CA GLY A 2 14.27 0.74 5.02
C GLY A 2 13.27 1.54 4.17
N ALA A 3 12.23 0.89 3.65
CA ALA A 3 11.12 1.55 2.97
C ALA A 3 9.76 0.88 3.22
N VAL A 4 8.69 1.65 3.16
CA VAL A 4 7.29 1.20 3.25
C VAL A 4 6.53 1.76 2.04
N VAL A 5 5.98 0.88 1.22
CA VAL A 5 5.17 1.24 0.04
C VAL A 5 3.76 0.69 0.25
N VAL A 6 2.77 1.57 0.24
CA VAL A 6 1.36 1.16 0.36
C VAL A 6 0.62 1.46 -0.93
N SER A 7 -0.01 0.44 -1.51
CA SER A 7 -0.95 0.57 -2.61
C SER A 7 -2.37 0.65 -2.07
N THR A 8 -3.02 1.80 -2.22
CA THR A 8 -4.43 2.03 -1.83
C THR A 8 -5.02 3.19 -2.62
N VAL A 9 -6.31 3.10 -2.93
CA VAL A 9 -7.13 4.22 -3.45
C VAL A 9 -8.22 4.65 -2.46
N SER A 10 -8.40 3.92 -1.37
CA SER A 10 -9.40 4.18 -0.33
C SER A 10 -8.86 4.95 0.89
N HIS A 11 -7.67 5.53 0.84
CA HIS A 11 -7.15 6.43 1.88
C HIS A 11 -7.37 7.89 1.51
N PHE A 12 -8.46 8.49 2.00
CA PHE A 12 -8.89 9.84 1.57
C PHE A 12 -8.15 11.02 2.21
N LYS A 13 -7.11 10.79 3.02
CA LYS A 13 -6.32 11.89 3.58
C LYS A 13 -5.29 12.37 2.54
N GLN A 14 -5.25 13.68 2.30
CA GLN A 14 -4.21 14.30 1.48
C GLN A 14 -2.82 14.20 2.13
N THR A 15 -2.77 14.32 3.44
CA THR A 15 -1.56 14.15 4.25
C THR A 15 -1.95 13.86 5.71
N PRO A 16 -1.23 12.97 6.42
CA PRO A 16 -0.11 12.16 5.96
C PRO A 16 -0.54 10.96 5.11
N ALA A 17 0.40 10.43 4.31
CA ALA A 17 0.27 9.15 3.61
C ALA A 17 0.11 8.01 4.62
N VAL A 18 -0.70 6.99 4.30
CA VAL A 18 -0.94 5.85 5.20
C VAL A 18 0.35 5.06 5.45
N ALA A 19 1.25 4.97 4.47
CA ALA A 19 2.57 4.37 4.63
C ALA A 19 3.38 4.99 5.77
N THR A 20 3.30 6.31 5.96
CA THR A 20 4.03 7.01 7.04
C THR A 20 3.43 6.70 8.40
N GLU A 21 2.10 6.62 8.50
CA GLU A 21 1.42 6.19 9.73
C GLU A 21 1.79 4.74 10.10
N ILE A 22 1.83 3.85 9.10
CA ILE A 22 2.22 2.44 9.28
C ILE A 22 3.67 2.36 9.72
N ALA A 23 4.59 3.07 9.06
CA ALA A 23 6.00 3.11 9.43
C ALA A 23 6.20 3.53 10.90
N HIS A 24 5.47 4.56 11.34
CA HIS A 24 5.49 4.98 12.73
C HIS A 24 4.97 3.88 13.67
N LYS A 25 3.82 3.26 13.35
CA LYS A 25 3.18 2.22 14.18
C LYS A 25 4.02 0.96 14.32
N ILE A 26 4.75 0.55 13.29
CA ILE A 26 5.62 -0.65 13.34
C ILE A 26 7.01 -0.36 13.90
N GLY A 27 7.32 0.89 14.25
CA GLY A 27 8.60 1.27 14.83
C GLY A 27 9.78 1.17 13.87
N SER A 28 9.57 1.33 12.56
CA SER A 28 10.63 1.21 11.54
C SER A 28 11.61 2.40 11.48
N GLY A 29 11.52 3.34 12.42
CA GLY A 29 12.42 4.48 12.53
C GLY A 29 12.10 5.57 11.51
N LYS A 30 13.00 5.78 10.54
CA LYS A 30 12.89 6.82 9.50
C LYS A 30 13.00 6.22 8.09
N PRO A 31 12.13 5.27 7.70
CA PRO A 31 12.17 4.70 6.36
C PRO A 31 11.66 5.71 5.32
N ALA A 32 11.98 5.49 4.05
CA ALA A 32 11.16 6.06 2.98
C ALA A 32 9.74 5.49 3.11
N ALA A 33 8.71 6.34 3.04
CA ALA A 33 7.33 5.89 3.20
C ALA A 33 6.39 6.70 2.32
N PHE A 34 5.66 6.03 1.43
CA PHE A 34 4.74 6.68 0.50
C PHE A 34 3.65 5.73 0.00
N ASP A 35 2.56 6.34 -0.46
CA ASP A 35 1.42 5.63 -1.04
C ASP A 35 1.48 5.69 -2.58
N ILE A 36 0.95 4.66 -3.23
CA ILE A 36 0.72 4.62 -4.67
C ILE A 36 -0.77 4.34 -4.95
N SER A 37 -1.31 5.02 -5.96
CA SER A 37 -2.71 4.85 -6.39
C SER A 37 -2.75 4.18 -7.76
N ALA A 38 -3.02 2.87 -7.77
CA ALA A 38 -3.04 2.05 -8.98
C ALA A 38 -4.05 0.89 -8.93
N GLY A 39 -5.06 0.98 -8.05
CA GLY A 39 -6.16 0.01 -7.92
C GLY A 39 -5.69 -1.46 -7.85
N CYS A 40 -6.38 -2.35 -8.58
CA CYS A 40 -6.12 -3.79 -8.57
C CYS A 40 -4.69 -4.18 -8.99
N ALA A 41 -4.02 -3.36 -9.81
CA ALA A 41 -2.64 -3.61 -10.25
C ALA A 41 -1.59 -3.09 -9.26
N GLY A 42 -1.99 -2.27 -8.29
CA GLY A 42 -1.04 -1.49 -7.50
C GLY A 42 -0.11 -2.32 -6.62
N PHE A 43 -0.51 -3.51 -6.16
CA PHE A 43 0.40 -4.40 -5.45
C PHE A 43 1.59 -4.85 -6.33
N GLY A 44 1.33 -5.18 -7.60
CA GLY A 44 2.40 -5.53 -8.56
C GLY A 44 3.33 -4.36 -8.87
N TYR A 45 2.79 -3.14 -8.91
CA TYR A 45 3.60 -1.92 -9.06
C TYR A 45 4.47 -1.68 -7.82
N GLY A 46 3.90 -1.85 -6.63
CA GLY A 46 4.63 -1.78 -5.37
C GLY A 46 5.79 -2.79 -5.30
N LEU A 47 5.58 -4.03 -5.77
CA LEU A 47 6.64 -5.03 -5.88
C LEU A 47 7.77 -4.61 -6.82
N THR A 48 7.44 -3.96 -7.95
CA THR A 48 8.44 -3.47 -8.90
C THR A 48 9.29 -2.35 -8.31
N LEU A 49 8.65 -1.41 -7.61
CA LEU A 49 9.35 -0.34 -6.88
C LEU A 49 10.24 -0.92 -5.77
N ALA A 50 9.74 -1.87 -4.99
CA ALA A 50 10.49 -2.53 -3.94
C ALA A 50 11.72 -3.27 -4.48
N LYS A 51 11.56 -4.01 -5.58
CA LYS A 51 12.69 -4.65 -6.29
C LYS A 51 13.75 -3.61 -6.66
N GLY A 52 13.34 -2.48 -7.25
CA GLY A 52 14.26 -1.40 -7.62
C GLY A 52 15.06 -0.90 -6.42
N MET A 53 14.39 -0.60 -5.31
CA MET A 53 15.05 -0.12 -4.09
C MET A 53 16.05 -1.11 -3.51
N VAL A 54 15.70 -2.41 -3.49
CA VAL A 54 16.58 -3.47 -2.99
C VAL A 54 17.80 -3.65 -3.90
N VAL A 55 17.58 -3.75 -5.22
CA VAL A 55 18.65 -3.95 -6.20
C VAL A 55 19.60 -2.74 -6.27
N GLU A 56 19.08 -1.53 -6.17
CA GLU A 56 19.87 -0.29 -6.17
C GLU A 56 20.53 0.00 -4.82
N GLY A 57 20.15 -0.73 -3.75
CA GLY A 57 20.72 -0.58 -2.42
C GLY A 57 20.19 0.62 -1.62
N SER A 58 19.11 1.27 -2.07
CA SER A 58 18.48 2.37 -1.33
C SER A 58 17.67 1.90 -0.11
N ALA A 59 17.28 0.62 -0.08
CA ALA A 59 16.71 -0.04 1.10
C ALA A 59 17.04 -1.54 1.11
N GLU A 60 17.53 -2.06 2.24
CA GLU A 60 17.82 -3.50 2.39
C GLU A 60 16.54 -4.34 2.44
N TYR A 61 15.50 -3.85 3.13
CA TYR A 61 14.19 -4.50 3.21
C TYR A 61 13.07 -3.50 2.96
N VAL A 62 12.15 -3.82 2.07
CA VAL A 62 10.99 -3.00 1.73
C VAL A 62 9.71 -3.71 2.13
N LEU A 63 8.86 -3.04 2.91
CA LEU A 63 7.52 -3.52 3.24
C LEU A 63 6.54 -3.02 2.17
N VAL A 64 5.98 -3.94 1.39
CA VAL A 64 4.95 -3.64 0.38
C VAL A 64 3.60 -4.09 0.92
N ILE A 65 2.63 -3.17 0.91
CA ILE A 65 1.27 -3.40 1.41
C ILE A 65 0.30 -3.07 0.30
N GLY A 66 -0.63 -3.98 -0.01
CA GLY A 66 -1.84 -3.67 -0.76
C GLY A 66 -3.02 -3.65 0.19
N VAL A 67 -3.77 -2.56 0.26
CA VAL A 67 -4.92 -2.44 1.16
C VAL A 67 -6.02 -1.62 0.52
N GLU A 68 -7.25 -2.07 0.68
CA GLU A 68 -8.43 -1.28 0.33
C GLU A 68 -9.56 -1.48 1.32
N ARG A 69 -10.34 -0.42 1.49
CA ARG A 69 -11.65 -0.39 2.12
C ARG A 69 -12.69 0.12 1.12
N LEU A 70 -12.92 -0.65 0.06
CA LEU A 70 -13.83 -0.25 -1.02
C LEU A 70 -15.29 -0.25 -0.58
N SER A 71 -15.63 -0.89 0.55
CA SER A 71 -16.98 -0.81 1.12
C SER A 71 -17.43 0.64 1.37
N ASP A 72 -16.51 1.56 1.72
CA ASP A 72 -16.81 2.99 1.89
C ASP A 72 -17.20 3.69 0.58
N LEU A 73 -16.73 3.17 -0.56
CA LEU A 73 -16.89 3.75 -1.91
C LEU A 73 -18.04 3.11 -2.68
N THR A 74 -18.55 1.98 -2.20
CA THR A 74 -19.50 1.15 -2.95
C THR A 74 -20.91 1.72 -2.81
N ASP A 75 -21.55 2.00 -3.95
CA ASP A 75 -22.99 2.27 -3.99
C ASP A 75 -23.76 0.97 -3.80
N LEU A 76 -24.46 0.84 -2.66
CA LEU A 76 -25.21 -0.36 -2.33
C LEU A 76 -26.50 -0.52 -3.15
N GLU A 77 -26.96 0.53 -3.83
CA GLU A 77 -28.11 0.46 -4.75
C GLU A 77 -27.70 0.02 -6.16
N ASP A 78 -26.41 0.12 -6.51
CA ASP A 78 -25.89 -0.37 -7.79
C ASP A 78 -25.75 -1.90 -7.79
N ARG A 79 -26.78 -2.55 -8.34
CA ARG A 79 -26.83 -4.01 -8.48
C ARG A 79 -25.68 -4.61 -9.31
N ALA A 80 -24.95 -3.83 -10.10
CA ALA A 80 -23.81 -4.32 -10.87
C ALA A 80 -22.55 -4.48 -10.01
N THR A 81 -22.38 -3.65 -8.97
CA THR A 81 -21.12 -3.56 -8.20
C THR A 81 -21.26 -3.82 -6.70
N ALA A 82 -22.46 -3.62 -6.12
CA ALA A 82 -22.70 -3.69 -4.68
C ALA A 82 -22.25 -4.99 -4.00
N PHE A 83 -22.23 -6.10 -4.74
CA PHE A 83 -21.86 -7.42 -4.22
C PHE A 83 -20.41 -7.85 -4.55
N LEU A 84 -19.69 -7.07 -5.36
CA LEU A 84 -18.35 -7.43 -5.84
C LEU A 84 -17.24 -6.97 -4.91
N PHE A 85 -17.34 -5.74 -4.41
CA PHE A 85 -16.27 -5.10 -3.66
C PHE A 85 -16.33 -5.41 -2.17
N GLY A 86 -15.15 -5.50 -1.57
CA GLY A 86 -14.99 -5.72 -0.14
C GLY A 86 -13.68 -5.12 0.34
N ASP A 87 -13.38 -5.39 1.60
CA ASP A 87 -12.25 -4.80 2.29
C ASP A 87 -11.18 -5.86 2.55
N GLY A 88 -9.91 -5.46 2.45
CA GLY A 88 -8.81 -6.39 2.66
C GLY A 88 -7.45 -5.72 2.65
N ALA A 89 -6.49 -6.38 3.30
CA ALA A 89 -5.10 -5.97 3.30
C ALA A 89 -4.20 -7.19 3.14
N GLY A 90 -3.10 -7.02 2.41
CA GLY A 90 -2.01 -7.99 2.28
C GLY A 90 -0.66 -7.27 2.34
N ALA A 91 0.34 -7.91 2.94
CA ALA A 91 1.66 -7.33 3.12
C ALA A 91 2.75 -8.37 2.87
N VAL A 92 3.85 -7.94 2.25
CA VAL A 92 5.06 -8.74 2.04
C VAL A 92 6.30 -7.92 2.34
N VAL A 93 7.37 -8.58 2.76
CA VAL A 93 8.70 -7.98 2.89
C VAL A 93 9.56 -8.46 1.73
N VAL A 94 10.12 -7.52 0.97
CA VAL A 94 11.08 -7.78 -0.10
C VAL A 94 12.47 -7.46 0.43
N GLY A 95 13.43 -8.38 0.22
CA GLY A 95 14.82 -8.24 0.66
C GLY A 95 15.79 -8.84 -0.36
N PRO A 96 17.09 -8.92 -0.03
CA PRO A 96 18.14 -9.42 -0.91
C PRO A 96 17.98 -10.90 -1.31
#